data_AF-A0A1F8P3X4-F1
#
_entry.id   AF-A0A1F8P3X4-F1
#
_cell.length_a   1.000
_cell.length_b   1.000
_cell.length_c   1.000
_cell.angle_alpha   90.00
_cell.angle_beta   90.00
_cell.angle_gamma   90.00
#
_symmetry.space_group_name_H-M   'P 1'
#
loop_
_entity.id
_entity.type
_entity.pdbx_description
1 polymer ?
#
loop_
_entity_poly.entity_id
_entity_poly.type
_entity_poly.pdbx_seq_one_letter_code
_entity_poly.pdbx_strand_id
1 'polypeptide(L)'
;MKKLAIIILLLLLSTISLSCINADYENLANDYNKISSEYDELISKYNELVDSYNKLRSEYKQSIDDYNELRSEYNQLVDKYNKSSEQYKAKAEELQESFKQLLGGLEKELEGAIIPPYLLVDNRKVNLVFRSLNGAIEYWSLEVEALESSILKGQLMRTVEIPYLRYMGLQEIANLFYSGNKYIQIGKNKALDFRPYIVFEPFKPLALKLASFHTDEEGKIKEVWNMVTQLNKYSTEMKETPRLPLETLLLGGGDCEDLAILGASILRAMSSQWKISLVYMDSDNPSKVVNLNHVTVYVETGAYKTFVECTSNETMSPWEQVDGFYLEIK
;
A
#
# COMPACT_ATOMS: atom_id res chain seq x y z
N MET A 1 -125.27 47.05 -60.24
CA MET A 1 -124.55 45.80 -59.90
C MET A 1 -123.13 45.73 -60.47
N LYS A 2 -122.87 45.92 -61.78
CA LYS A 2 -121.50 45.82 -62.37
C LYS A 2 -120.42 46.75 -61.75
N LYS A 3 -120.73 48.03 -61.49
CA LYS A 3 -119.77 48.97 -60.86
C LYS A 3 -119.36 48.55 -59.44
N LEU A 4 -120.29 48.00 -58.67
CA LEU A 4 -120.03 47.54 -57.30
C LEU A 4 -119.10 46.31 -57.30
N ALA A 5 -119.29 45.38 -58.24
CA ALA A 5 -118.43 44.20 -58.39
C ALA A 5 -116.98 44.54 -58.78
N ILE A 6 -116.77 45.56 -59.63
CA ILE A 6 -115.43 46.03 -60.01
C ILE A 6 -114.71 46.69 -58.82
N ILE A 7 -115.43 47.49 -58.04
CA ILE A 7 -114.87 48.11 -56.82
C ILE A 7 -114.47 47.03 -55.80
N ILE A 8 -115.32 46.01 -55.60
CA ILE A 8 -115.02 44.87 -54.72
C ILE A 8 -113.78 44.10 -55.21
N LEU A 9 -113.66 43.85 -56.52
CA LEU A 9 -112.51 43.15 -57.10
C LEU A 9 -111.21 43.94 -56.97
N LEU A 10 -111.24 45.26 -57.19
CA LEU A 10 -110.09 46.15 -57.00
C LEU A 10 -109.67 46.23 -55.52
N LEU A 11 -110.64 46.29 -54.60
CA LEU A 11 -110.37 46.21 -53.16
C LEU A 11 -109.72 44.87 -52.81
N LEU A 12 -110.23 43.75 -53.33
CA LEU A 12 -109.64 42.41 -53.15
C LEU A 12 -108.20 42.33 -53.67
N LEU A 13 -107.95 42.79 -54.90
CA LEU A 13 -106.60 42.84 -55.49
C LEU A 13 -105.65 43.71 -54.66
N SER A 14 -106.12 44.86 -54.18
CA SER A 14 -105.32 45.75 -53.33
C SER A 14 -104.99 45.11 -51.97
N THR A 15 -105.91 44.35 -51.39
CA THR A 15 -105.67 43.63 -50.13
C THR A 15 -104.72 42.46 -50.31
N ILE A 16 -104.80 41.72 -51.42
CA ILE A 16 -103.85 40.65 -51.76
C ILE A 16 -102.46 41.25 -51.98
N SER A 17 -102.36 42.35 -52.73
CA SER A 17 -101.09 43.07 -52.93
C SER A 17 -100.50 43.60 -51.62
N LEU A 18 -101.32 44.10 -50.71
CA LEU A 18 -100.86 44.53 -49.38
C LEU A 18 -100.38 43.34 -48.55
N SER A 19 -101.06 42.19 -48.65
CA SER A 19 -100.67 40.98 -47.93
C SER A 19 -99.34 40.40 -48.43
N CYS A 20 -99.05 40.44 -49.73
CA CYS A 20 -97.76 39.95 -50.25
C CYS A 20 -96.62 40.90 -49.89
N ILE A 21 -96.84 42.22 -49.94
CA ILE A 21 -95.86 43.22 -49.48
C ILE A 21 -95.55 43.04 -47.99
N ASN A 22 -96.56 42.76 -47.16
CA ASN A 22 -96.35 42.48 -45.75
C ASN A 22 -95.53 41.20 -45.53
N ALA A 23 -95.79 40.13 -46.30
CA ALA A 23 -95.03 38.89 -46.20
C ALA A 23 -93.55 39.08 -46.61
N ASP A 24 -93.28 39.83 -47.68
CA ASP A 24 -91.92 40.16 -48.10
C ASP A 24 -91.20 41.03 -47.07
N TYR A 25 -91.92 41.98 -46.46
CA TYR A 25 -91.41 42.81 -45.37
C TYR A 25 -91.05 41.97 -44.13
N GLU A 26 -91.91 41.03 -43.73
CA GLU A 26 -91.66 40.12 -42.61
C GLU A 26 -90.43 39.23 -42.88
N ASN A 27 -90.28 38.69 -44.10
CA ASN A 27 -89.12 37.89 -44.48
C ASN A 27 -87.82 38.71 -44.42
N LEU A 28 -87.82 39.92 -44.99
CA LEU A 28 -86.65 40.81 -44.95
C LEU A 28 -86.29 41.21 -43.50
N ALA A 29 -87.29 41.46 -42.66
CA ALA A 29 -87.08 41.75 -41.25
C ALA A 29 -86.44 40.55 -40.52
N ASN A 30 -86.87 39.32 -40.83
CA ASN A 30 -86.28 38.11 -40.27
C ASN A 30 -84.84 37.89 -40.73
N ASP A 31 -84.55 38.08 -42.02
CA ASP A 31 -83.20 37.98 -42.57
C ASP A 31 -82.26 39.03 -41.95
N TYR A 32 -82.74 40.27 -41.81
CA TYR A 32 -82.02 41.34 -41.13
C TYR A 32 -81.68 40.94 -39.69
N ASN A 33 -82.66 40.45 -38.92
CA ASN A 33 -82.45 40.02 -37.54
C ASN A 33 -81.43 38.87 -37.45
N LYS A 34 -81.45 37.92 -38.39
CA LYS A 34 -80.49 36.82 -38.46
C LYS A 34 -79.07 37.32 -38.73
N ILE A 35 -78.89 38.17 -39.74
CA ILE A 35 -77.58 38.77 -40.06
C ILE A 35 -77.06 39.60 -38.87
N SER A 36 -77.94 40.36 -38.21
CA SER A 36 -77.57 41.11 -37.01
C SER A 36 -77.04 40.18 -35.90
N SER A 37 -77.72 39.05 -35.67
CA SER A 37 -77.28 38.06 -34.68
C SER A 37 -75.93 37.41 -35.06
N GLU A 38 -75.74 37.05 -36.33
CA GLU A 38 -74.47 36.48 -36.82
C GLU A 38 -73.31 37.49 -36.71
N TYR A 39 -73.60 38.78 -36.92
CA TYR A 39 -72.64 39.86 -36.75
C TYR A 39 -72.24 40.04 -35.28
N ASP A 40 -73.20 40.00 -34.36
CA ASP A 40 -72.93 40.08 -32.92
C ASP A 40 -72.10 38.89 -32.43
N GLU A 41 -72.37 37.68 -32.92
CA GLU A 41 -71.55 36.49 -32.64
C GLU A 41 -70.11 36.63 -33.17
N LEU A 42 -69.94 37.19 -34.37
CA LEU A 42 -68.62 37.42 -34.96
C LEU A 42 -67.82 38.44 -34.14
N ILE A 43 -68.46 39.50 -33.65
CA ILE A 43 -67.83 40.47 -32.73
C ILE A 43 -67.37 39.77 -31.45
N SER A 44 -68.20 38.88 -30.87
CA SER A 44 -67.82 38.14 -29.66
C SER A 44 -66.57 37.29 -29.90
N LYS A 45 -66.53 36.51 -30.99
CA LYS A 45 -65.36 35.69 -31.36
C LYS A 45 -64.12 36.53 -31.64
N TYR A 46 -64.28 37.69 -32.26
CA TYR A 46 -63.17 38.62 -32.50
C TYR A 46 -62.58 39.13 -31.17
N ASN A 47 -63.43 39.52 -30.22
CA ASN A 47 -62.97 39.98 -28.90
C ASN A 47 -62.26 38.87 -28.13
N GLU A 48 -62.79 37.64 -28.14
CA GLU A 48 -62.14 36.48 -27.52
C GLU A 48 -60.76 36.18 -28.13
N LEU A 49 -60.61 36.35 -29.45
CA LEU A 49 -59.34 36.17 -30.14
C LEU A 49 -58.33 37.26 -29.74
N VAL A 50 -58.77 38.51 -29.62
CA VAL A 50 -57.93 39.63 -29.14
C VAL A 50 -57.44 39.37 -27.72
N ASP A 51 -58.31 38.89 -26.83
CA ASP A 51 -57.93 38.55 -25.46
C ASP A 51 -56.92 37.40 -25.42
N SER A 52 -57.16 36.35 -26.22
CA SER A 52 -56.25 35.21 -26.35
C SER A 52 -54.87 35.64 -26.88
N TYR A 53 -54.83 36.52 -27.88
CA TYR A 53 -53.59 37.08 -28.42
C TYR A 53 -52.82 37.89 -27.38
N ASN A 54 -53.51 38.76 -26.63
CA ASN A 54 -52.88 39.58 -25.60
C ASN A 54 -52.31 38.72 -24.47
N LYS A 55 -53.02 37.65 -24.08
CA LYS A 55 -52.53 36.68 -23.09
C LYS A 55 -51.26 35.97 -23.58
N LEU A 56 -51.29 35.42 -24.80
CA LEU A 56 -50.13 34.74 -25.39
C LEU A 56 -48.91 35.68 -25.50
N ARG A 57 -49.14 36.93 -25.88
CA ARG A 57 -48.08 37.96 -25.95
C ARG A 57 -47.47 38.22 -24.58
N SER A 58 -48.26 38.23 -23.51
CA SER A 58 -47.77 38.39 -22.14
C SER A 58 -46.95 37.18 -21.69
N GLU A 59 -47.42 35.97 -21.96
CA GLU A 59 -46.71 34.71 -21.66
C GLU A 59 -45.37 34.62 -22.40
N TYR A 60 -45.34 35.04 -23.67
CA TYR A 60 -44.11 35.10 -24.46
C TYR A 60 -43.10 36.10 -23.87
N LYS A 61 -43.56 37.27 -23.42
CA LYS A 61 -42.70 38.26 -22.76
C LYS A 61 -42.11 37.68 -21.47
N GLN A 62 -42.93 37.03 -20.64
CA GLN A 62 -42.46 36.39 -19.41
C GLN A 62 -41.39 35.33 -19.70
N SER A 63 -41.59 34.50 -20.74
CA SER A 63 -40.61 33.49 -21.13
C SER A 63 -39.25 34.09 -21.53
N ILE A 64 -39.23 35.29 -22.12
CA ILE A 64 -37.99 36.01 -22.44
C ILE A 64 -37.31 36.48 -21.15
N ASP A 65 -38.07 37.01 -20.20
CA ASP A 65 -37.55 37.50 -18.93
C ASP A 65 -36.94 36.33 -18.13
N ASP A 66 -37.65 35.21 -18.02
CA ASP A 66 -37.20 33.98 -17.36
C ASP A 66 -35.91 33.41 -18.02
N TYR A 67 -35.84 33.42 -19.35
CA TYR A 67 -34.66 33.00 -20.09
C TYR A 67 -33.43 33.87 -19.77
N ASN A 68 -33.61 35.18 -19.70
CA ASN A 68 -32.53 36.11 -19.39
C ASN A 68 -32.05 35.96 -17.95
N GLU A 69 -32.96 35.70 -17.01
CA GLU A 69 -32.62 35.40 -15.62
C GLU A 69 -31.81 34.11 -15.51
N LEU A 70 -32.28 33.02 -16.11
CA LEU A 70 -31.57 31.74 -16.13
C LEU A 70 -30.17 31.86 -16.76
N ARG A 71 -30.06 32.64 -17.85
CA ARG A 71 -28.76 32.91 -18.49
C ARG A 71 -27.81 33.66 -17.57
N SER A 72 -28.31 34.61 -16.78
CA SER A 72 -27.53 35.33 -15.79
C SER A 72 -27.02 34.40 -14.68
N GLU A 73 -27.89 33.55 -14.14
CA GLU A 73 -27.52 32.55 -13.12
C GLU A 73 -26.48 31.56 -13.64
N TYR A 74 -26.64 31.08 -14.87
CA TYR A 74 -25.67 30.20 -15.53
C TYR A 74 -24.29 30.84 -15.61
N ASN A 75 -24.20 32.11 -16.03
CA ASN A 75 -22.91 32.82 -16.10
C ASN A 75 -22.27 32.95 -14.72
N GLN A 76 -23.05 33.26 -13.68
CA GLN A 76 -22.53 33.33 -12.31
C GLN A 76 -22.01 31.97 -11.81
N LEU A 77 -22.67 30.88 -12.20
CA LEU A 77 -22.21 29.53 -11.87
C LEU A 77 -20.88 29.20 -12.55
N VAL A 78 -20.73 29.58 -13.83
CA VAL A 78 -19.47 29.44 -14.58
C VAL A 78 -18.33 30.21 -13.90
N ASP A 79 -18.57 31.45 -13.47
CA ASP A 79 -17.57 32.25 -12.78
C ASP A 79 -17.15 31.62 -11.45
N LYS A 80 -18.11 31.10 -10.66
CA LYS A 80 -17.83 30.37 -9.41
C LYS A 80 -17.01 29.11 -9.67
N TYR A 81 -17.36 28.35 -10.70
CA TYR A 81 -16.64 27.14 -11.09
C TYR A 81 -15.20 27.45 -11.48
N ASN A 82 -14.98 28.44 -12.35
CA ASN A 82 -13.64 28.83 -12.80
C ASN A 82 -12.76 29.28 -11.62
N LYS A 83 -13.31 30.12 -10.73
CA LYS A 83 -12.61 30.55 -9.52
C LYS A 83 -12.23 29.38 -8.61
N SER A 84 -13.12 28.40 -8.43
CA SER A 84 -12.84 27.21 -7.64
C SER A 84 -11.76 26.34 -8.31
N SER A 85 -11.84 26.16 -9.63
CA SER A 85 -10.84 25.42 -10.40
C SER A 85 -9.44 26.03 -10.27
N GLU A 86 -9.32 27.35 -10.33
CA GLU A 86 -8.05 28.06 -10.13
C GLU A 86 -7.50 27.87 -8.71
N GLN A 87 -8.36 27.92 -7.68
CA GLN A 87 -7.97 27.67 -6.29
C GLN A 87 -7.45 26.25 -6.08
N TYR A 88 -8.12 25.24 -6.67
CA TYR A 88 -7.65 23.85 -6.60
C TYR A 88 -6.31 23.66 -7.30
N LYS A 89 -6.10 24.30 -8.45
CA LYS A 89 -4.83 24.27 -9.16
C LYS A 89 -3.70 24.87 -8.32
N ALA A 90 -3.93 26.06 -7.75
CA ALA A 90 -2.93 26.72 -6.89
C ALA A 90 -2.58 25.87 -5.66
N LYS A 91 -3.59 25.25 -5.01
CA LYS A 91 -3.37 24.38 -3.86
C LYS A 91 -2.59 23.10 -4.22
N ALA A 92 -2.82 22.55 -5.42
CA ALA A 92 -2.06 21.39 -5.90
C ALA A 92 -0.58 21.75 -6.15
N GLU A 93 -0.31 22.92 -6.74
CA GLU A 93 1.04 23.44 -6.95
C GLU A 93 1.76 23.70 -5.61
N GLU A 94 1.07 24.30 -4.63
CA GLU A 94 1.60 24.52 -3.28
C GLU A 94 1.95 23.20 -2.58
N LEU A 95 1.05 22.21 -2.66
CA LEU A 95 1.28 20.89 -2.06
C LEU A 95 2.49 20.20 -2.71
N GLN A 96 2.60 20.25 -4.03
CA GLN A 96 3.73 19.67 -4.76
C GLN A 96 5.07 20.29 -4.33
N GLU A 97 5.12 21.62 -4.20
CA GLU A 97 6.33 22.32 -3.78
C GLU A 97 6.66 22.01 -2.31
N SER A 98 5.66 21.95 -1.43
CA SER A 98 5.87 21.57 -0.02
C SER A 98 6.43 20.15 0.12
N PHE A 99 5.96 19.20 -0.70
CA PHE A 99 6.44 17.83 -0.69
C PHE A 99 7.88 17.74 -1.18
N LYS A 100 8.22 18.49 -2.24
CA LYS A 100 9.58 18.56 -2.77
C LYS A 100 10.56 19.15 -1.73
N GLN A 101 10.16 20.19 -1.01
CA GLN A 101 10.96 20.78 0.07
C GLN A 101 11.17 19.79 1.22
N LEU A 102 10.12 19.06 1.60
CA LEU A 102 10.20 18.05 2.66
C LEU A 102 11.13 16.90 2.27
N LEU A 103 11.05 16.42 1.02
CA LEU A 103 11.98 15.40 0.50
C LEU A 103 13.42 15.91 0.49
N GLY A 104 13.67 17.12 -0.02
CA GLY A 104 15.02 17.69 -0.02
C GLY A 104 15.58 17.92 1.40
N GLY A 105 14.72 18.31 2.35
CA GLY A 105 15.07 18.40 3.76
C GLY A 105 15.44 17.03 4.35
N LEU A 106 14.63 16.01 4.08
CA LEU A 106 14.88 14.65 4.53
C LEU A 106 16.18 14.07 3.94
N GLU A 107 16.43 14.27 2.65
CA GLU A 107 17.68 13.85 1.99
C GLU A 107 18.90 14.47 2.66
N LYS A 108 18.83 15.76 3.00
CA LYS A 108 19.90 16.48 3.71
C LYS A 108 20.07 16.02 5.16
N GLU A 109 18.99 15.69 5.86
CA GLU A 109 19.07 15.11 7.21
C GLU A 109 19.61 13.68 7.20
N LEU A 110 19.33 12.91 6.14
CA LEU A 110 19.87 11.57 5.92
C LEU A 110 21.34 11.61 5.48
N GLU A 111 21.80 12.70 4.88
CA GLU A 111 23.19 12.90 4.50
C GLU A 111 24.08 12.98 5.76
N GLY A 112 24.74 11.86 6.07
CA GLY A 112 25.56 11.70 7.28
C GLY A 112 24.85 11.00 8.45
N ALA A 113 23.57 10.67 8.32
CA ALA A 113 22.88 9.83 9.29
C ALA A 113 23.38 8.37 9.19
N ILE A 114 23.73 7.79 10.34
CA ILE A 114 23.98 6.35 10.44
C ILE A 114 22.63 5.66 10.58
N ILE A 115 22.19 4.95 9.54
CA ILE A 115 20.93 4.21 9.53
C ILE A 115 21.19 2.82 10.11
N PRO A 116 20.30 2.30 10.99
CA PRO A 116 20.41 0.94 11.49
C PRO A 116 20.57 -0.10 10.35
N PRO A 117 21.37 -1.15 10.57
CA PRO A 117 21.98 -1.51 11.84
C PRO A 117 23.31 -0.78 12.07
N TYR A 118 23.60 -0.43 13.32
CA TYR A 118 24.92 0.07 13.70
C TYR A 118 25.25 -0.28 15.15
N LEU A 119 26.55 -0.26 15.45
CA LEU A 119 27.06 -0.36 16.81
C LEU A 119 27.50 1.00 17.32
N LEU A 120 27.09 1.34 18.54
CA LEU A 120 27.54 2.51 19.27
C LEU A 120 28.24 2.04 20.56
N VAL A 121 29.51 2.39 20.71
CA VAL A 121 30.25 2.15 21.96
C VAL A 121 30.25 3.43 22.79
N ASP A 122 29.65 3.35 23.98
CA ASP A 122 29.62 4.46 24.94
C ASP A 122 29.62 3.90 26.37
N ASN A 123 30.30 4.57 27.29
CA ASN A 123 30.33 4.22 28.72
C ASN A 123 30.63 2.73 28.99
N ARG A 124 31.60 2.14 28.28
CA ARG A 124 31.98 0.71 28.33
C ARG A 124 30.87 -0.26 27.91
N LYS A 125 29.83 0.21 27.21
CA LYS A 125 28.78 -0.63 26.63
C LYS A 125 28.83 -0.60 25.11
N VAL A 126 28.61 -1.74 24.50
CA VAL A 126 28.40 -1.88 23.06
C VAL A 126 26.90 -1.97 22.84
N ASN A 127 26.34 -0.99 22.14
CA ASN A 127 24.92 -0.89 21.86
C ASN A 127 24.67 -1.24 20.40
N LEU A 128 23.89 -2.29 20.15
CA LEU A 128 23.33 -2.60 18.84
C LEU A 128 22.00 -1.87 18.67
N VAL A 129 21.92 -1.11 17.58
CA VAL A 129 20.69 -0.50 17.11
C VAL A 129 20.28 -1.17 15.81
N PHE A 130 19.04 -1.63 15.72
CA PHE A 130 18.50 -2.34 14.55
C PHE A 130 17.02 -2.01 14.34
N ARG A 131 16.46 -2.35 13.19
CA ARG A 131 15.02 -2.18 12.91
C ARG A 131 14.29 -3.51 13.05
N SER A 132 13.21 -3.55 13.82
CA SER A 132 12.37 -4.75 13.92
C SER A 132 11.43 -4.90 12.72
N LEU A 133 10.75 -6.06 12.59
CA LEU A 133 9.82 -6.31 11.48
C LEU A 133 8.65 -5.30 11.42
N ASN A 134 8.24 -4.72 12.55
CA ASN A 134 7.19 -3.71 12.59
C ASN A 134 7.69 -2.29 12.25
N GLY A 135 8.98 -2.14 11.94
CA GLY A 135 9.61 -0.88 11.58
C GLY A 135 10.15 -0.05 12.76
N ALA A 136 9.96 -0.49 14.01
CA ALA A 136 10.49 0.20 15.19
C ALA A 136 12.02 0.10 15.28
N ILE A 137 12.65 1.13 15.85
CA ILE A 137 14.08 1.12 16.16
C ILE A 137 14.27 0.46 17.52
N GLU A 138 15.01 -0.63 17.52
CA GLU A 138 15.27 -1.46 18.69
C GLU A 138 16.72 -1.34 19.15
N TYR A 139 16.91 -1.49 20.46
CA TYR A 139 18.18 -1.35 21.14
C TYR A 139 18.49 -2.61 21.95
N TRP A 140 19.73 -3.06 21.87
CA TRP A 140 20.27 -4.08 22.77
C TRP A 140 21.71 -3.71 23.13
N SER A 141 22.12 -3.99 24.36
CA SER A 141 23.46 -3.65 24.83
C SER A 141 24.12 -4.80 25.58
N LEU A 142 25.43 -4.83 25.48
CA LEU A 142 26.31 -5.69 26.25
C LEU A 142 27.49 -4.88 26.82
N GLU A 143 28.13 -5.39 27.86
CA GLU A 143 29.37 -4.83 28.38
C GLU A 143 30.52 -5.07 27.38
N VAL A 144 31.42 -4.10 27.22
CA VAL A 144 32.51 -4.13 26.22
C VAL A 144 33.44 -5.34 26.40
N GLU A 145 33.57 -5.84 27.62
CA GLU A 145 34.39 -7.01 27.96
C GLU A 145 33.89 -8.28 27.24
N ALA A 146 32.58 -8.39 26.98
CA ALA A 146 32.04 -9.52 26.22
C ALA A 146 32.47 -9.45 24.74
N LEU A 147 32.55 -8.24 24.18
CA LEU A 147 33.09 -8.03 22.83
C LEU A 147 34.60 -8.30 22.78
N GLU A 148 35.38 -7.75 23.72
CA GLU A 148 36.83 -7.98 23.81
C GLU A 148 37.19 -9.46 23.93
N SER A 149 36.50 -10.17 24.84
CA SER A 149 36.66 -11.61 25.04
C SER A 149 36.31 -12.39 23.78
N SER A 150 35.25 -12.00 23.07
CA SER A 150 34.86 -12.63 21.80
C SER A 150 35.93 -12.45 20.72
N ILE A 151 36.48 -11.23 20.55
CA ILE A 151 37.52 -10.97 19.54
C ILE A 151 38.77 -11.82 19.82
N LEU A 152 39.22 -11.85 21.08
CA LEU A 152 40.40 -12.63 21.47
C LEU A 152 40.16 -14.13 21.25
N LYS A 153 39.01 -14.65 21.70
CA LYS A 153 38.64 -16.06 21.53
C LYS A 153 38.55 -16.44 20.05
N GLY A 154 37.88 -15.64 19.22
CA GLY A 154 37.75 -15.86 17.79
C GLY A 154 39.11 -15.89 17.09
N GLN A 155 39.99 -14.95 17.43
CA GLN A 155 41.36 -14.92 16.89
C GLN A 155 42.16 -16.18 17.23
N LEU A 156 42.08 -16.66 18.47
CA LEU A 156 42.74 -17.91 18.89
C LEU A 156 42.15 -19.12 18.16
N MET A 157 40.83 -19.20 18.06
CA MET A 157 40.12 -20.29 17.36
C MET A 157 40.51 -20.38 15.89
N ARG A 158 40.74 -19.26 15.21
CA ARG A 158 41.17 -19.25 13.81
C ARG A 158 42.66 -19.55 13.64
N THR A 159 43.52 -18.88 14.40
CA THR A 159 44.96 -18.84 14.11
C THR A 159 45.80 -19.92 14.79
N VAL A 160 45.36 -20.45 15.94
CA VAL A 160 46.14 -21.42 16.72
C VAL A 160 45.65 -22.84 16.46
N GLU A 161 46.56 -23.78 16.22
CA GLU A 161 46.19 -25.19 16.09
C GLU A 161 45.80 -25.81 17.44
N ILE A 162 44.91 -26.81 17.41
CA ILE A 162 44.33 -27.42 18.62
C ILE A 162 45.39 -27.98 19.58
N PRO A 163 46.47 -28.66 19.14
CA PRO A 163 47.52 -29.12 20.05
C PRO A 163 48.21 -27.97 20.81
N TYR A 164 48.43 -26.82 20.15
CA TYR A 164 49.04 -25.65 20.78
C TYR A 164 48.08 -24.96 21.75
N LEU A 165 46.78 -24.90 21.45
CA LEU A 165 45.77 -24.43 22.41
C LEU A 165 45.83 -25.25 23.72
N ARG A 166 45.94 -26.58 23.61
CA ARG A 166 46.09 -27.46 24.78
C ARG A 166 47.40 -27.20 25.53
N TYR A 167 48.52 -27.01 24.82
CA TYR A 167 49.82 -26.69 25.40
C TYR A 167 49.80 -25.36 26.17
N MET A 168 49.10 -24.35 25.65
CA MET A 168 48.91 -23.05 26.29
C MET A 168 47.94 -23.07 27.48
N GLY A 169 47.37 -24.24 27.83
CA GLY A 169 46.38 -24.36 28.91
C GLY A 169 44.96 -23.93 28.53
N LEU A 170 44.70 -23.64 27.25
CA LEU A 170 43.39 -23.18 26.74
C LEU A 170 42.48 -24.36 26.40
N GLN A 171 42.29 -25.27 27.37
CA GLN A 171 41.49 -26.50 27.19
C GLN A 171 40.03 -26.18 26.85
N GLU A 172 39.46 -25.11 27.39
CA GLU A 172 38.08 -24.69 27.10
C GLU A 172 37.86 -24.41 25.61
N ILE A 173 38.82 -23.76 24.94
CA ILE A 173 38.74 -23.49 23.49
C ILE A 173 39.05 -24.78 22.71
N ALA A 174 40.08 -25.52 23.11
CA ALA A 174 40.48 -26.74 22.41
C ALA A 174 39.38 -27.82 22.41
N ASN A 175 38.60 -27.91 23.49
CA ASN A 175 37.55 -28.91 23.65
C ASN A 175 36.27 -28.60 22.86
N LEU A 176 36.08 -27.38 22.35
CA LEU A 176 34.98 -27.07 21.42
C LEU A 176 35.11 -27.89 20.12
N PHE A 177 36.33 -28.21 19.71
CA PHE A 177 36.63 -29.03 18.54
C PHE A 177 36.69 -30.52 18.91
N TYR A 178 35.53 -31.14 19.12
CA TYR A 178 35.39 -32.53 19.60
C TYR A 178 36.15 -33.58 18.78
N SER A 179 36.34 -33.35 17.47
CA SER A 179 37.09 -34.25 16.59
C SER A 179 38.62 -34.14 16.75
N GLY A 180 39.10 -33.21 17.58
CA GLY A 180 40.51 -32.82 17.63
C GLY A 180 41.00 -32.14 16.35
N ASN A 181 40.08 -31.81 15.43
CA ASN A 181 40.35 -31.18 14.15
C ASN A 181 39.36 -30.01 13.94
N LYS A 182 39.82 -28.93 13.30
CA LYS A 182 38.93 -27.84 12.91
C LYS A 182 38.02 -28.22 11.75
N TYR A 183 38.40 -29.25 11.00
CA TYR A 183 37.67 -29.76 9.86
C TYR A 183 36.97 -31.07 10.19
N ILE A 184 35.83 -31.28 9.52
CA ILE A 184 35.02 -32.48 9.61
C ILE A 184 34.82 -33.07 8.21
N GLN A 185 34.61 -34.38 8.18
CA GLN A 185 34.25 -35.10 6.96
C GLN A 185 32.75 -34.98 6.74
N ILE A 186 32.35 -34.42 5.60
CA ILE A 186 30.95 -34.21 5.21
C ILE A 186 30.74 -34.89 3.85
N GLY A 187 30.17 -36.10 3.87
CA GLY A 187 30.08 -36.95 2.68
C GLY A 187 31.48 -37.24 2.11
N LYS A 188 31.72 -36.85 0.86
CA LYS A 188 33.05 -36.97 0.20
C LYS A 188 33.94 -35.75 0.43
N ASN A 189 33.41 -34.67 0.98
CA ASN A 189 34.09 -33.39 1.13
C ASN A 189 34.65 -33.22 2.55
N LYS A 190 35.65 -32.36 2.68
CA LYS A 190 36.17 -31.88 3.96
C LYS A 190 35.77 -30.42 4.10
N ALA A 191 35.08 -30.09 5.19
CA ALA A 191 34.60 -28.73 5.45
C ALA A 191 35.03 -28.28 6.84
N LEU A 192 35.10 -26.98 7.08
CA LEU A 192 35.36 -26.43 8.40
C LEU A 192 34.14 -26.67 9.30
N ASP A 193 34.35 -27.07 10.55
CA ASP A 193 33.26 -27.23 11.52
C ASP A 193 32.91 -25.87 12.13
N PHE A 194 31.73 -25.37 11.81
CA PHE A 194 31.25 -24.07 12.28
C PHE A 194 30.54 -24.16 13.65
N ARG A 195 30.17 -25.36 14.12
CA ARG A 195 29.49 -25.53 15.43
C ARG A 195 30.28 -24.97 16.61
N PRO A 196 31.62 -25.10 16.69
CA PRO A 196 32.43 -24.47 17.74
C PRO A 196 32.29 -22.94 17.83
N TYR A 197 31.88 -22.29 16.74
CA TYR A 197 31.72 -20.83 16.65
C TYR A 197 30.33 -20.35 17.09
N ILE A 198 29.39 -21.27 17.32
CA ILE A 198 28.09 -20.95 17.89
C ILE A 198 28.25 -20.58 19.37
N VAL A 199 28.12 -19.29 19.66
CA VAL A 199 28.15 -18.72 21.01
C VAL A 199 26.85 -17.97 21.24
N PHE A 200 26.01 -18.43 22.17
CA PHE A 200 24.62 -17.96 22.31
C PHE A 200 24.36 -17.24 23.64
N GLU A 201 25.23 -17.41 24.62
CA GLU A 201 25.09 -16.93 25.99
C GLU A 201 24.98 -15.41 26.09
N PRO A 202 25.81 -14.60 25.40
CA PRO A 202 25.65 -13.15 25.39
C PRO A 202 24.31 -12.71 24.79
N PHE A 203 23.74 -13.50 23.89
CA PHE A 203 22.53 -13.17 23.15
C PHE A 203 21.24 -13.54 23.86
N LYS A 204 21.28 -14.21 25.03
CA LYS A 204 20.05 -14.57 25.75
C LYS A 204 19.11 -13.38 26.01
N PRO A 205 19.59 -12.22 26.49
CA PRO A 205 18.70 -11.06 26.68
C PRO A 205 18.12 -10.54 25.36
N LEU A 206 18.93 -10.49 24.29
CA LEU A 206 18.46 -10.09 22.96
C LEU A 206 17.40 -11.06 22.43
N ALA A 207 17.68 -12.36 22.48
CA ALA A 207 16.80 -13.39 21.96
C ALA A 207 15.45 -13.41 22.68
N LEU A 208 15.44 -13.24 24.02
CA LEU A 208 14.20 -13.08 24.78
C LEU A 208 13.42 -11.82 24.39
N LYS A 209 14.13 -10.72 24.13
CA LYS A 209 13.52 -9.48 23.65
C LYS A 209 12.89 -9.68 22.26
N LEU A 210 13.62 -10.23 21.29
CA LEU A 210 13.10 -10.51 19.95
C LEU A 210 11.90 -11.48 19.99
N ALA A 211 11.98 -12.51 20.83
CA ALA A 211 10.88 -13.46 21.01
C ALA A 211 9.61 -12.82 21.57
N SER A 212 9.75 -11.76 22.38
CA SER A 212 8.60 -11.06 22.97
C SER A 212 7.77 -10.26 21.97
N PHE A 213 8.30 -9.99 20.77
CA PHE A 213 7.61 -9.23 19.73
C PHE A 213 6.54 -10.05 19.01
N HIS A 214 6.59 -11.38 19.12
CA HIS A 214 5.77 -12.30 18.34
C HIS A 214 5.17 -13.39 19.23
N THR A 215 3.94 -13.78 18.95
CA THR A 215 3.26 -14.85 19.69
C THR A 215 3.53 -16.23 19.07
N ASP A 216 3.67 -16.30 17.75
CA ASP A 216 3.93 -17.52 16.98
C ASP A 216 5.42 -17.76 16.71
N GLU A 217 5.79 -19.02 16.42
CA GLU A 217 7.18 -19.45 16.24
C GLU A 217 7.79 -18.92 14.93
N GLU A 218 6.98 -18.76 13.87
CA GLU A 218 7.45 -18.23 12.59
C GLU A 218 7.89 -16.77 12.75
N GLY A 219 7.06 -15.92 13.36
CA GLY A 219 7.36 -14.52 13.65
C GLY A 219 8.63 -14.36 14.48
N LYS A 220 8.81 -15.18 15.51
CA LYS A 220 10.04 -15.18 16.34
C LYS A 220 11.30 -15.48 15.54
N ILE A 221 11.27 -16.51 14.69
CA ILE A 221 12.39 -16.89 13.83
C ILE A 221 12.65 -15.80 12.79
N LYS A 222 11.58 -15.28 12.18
CA LYS A 222 11.65 -14.23 11.16
C LYS A 222 12.19 -12.91 11.71
N GLU A 223 11.96 -12.61 12.98
CA GLU A 223 12.52 -11.44 13.64
C GLU A 223 14.05 -11.55 13.78
N VAL A 224 14.56 -12.74 14.14
CA VAL A 224 16.01 -12.99 14.16
C VAL A 224 16.60 -12.86 12.77
N TRP A 225 15.97 -13.48 11.77
CA TRP A 225 16.36 -13.35 10.37
C TRP A 225 16.44 -11.89 9.94
N ASN A 226 15.37 -11.12 10.17
CA ASN A 226 15.29 -9.69 9.83
C ASN A 226 16.42 -8.87 10.48
N MET A 227 16.76 -9.16 11.74
CA MET A 227 17.86 -8.48 12.41
C MET A 227 19.21 -8.83 11.79
N VAL A 228 19.45 -10.10 11.48
CA VAL A 228 20.74 -10.57 10.93
C VAL A 228 20.95 -10.08 9.49
N THR A 229 19.91 -10.14 8.65
CA THR A 229 20.02 -9.77 7.22
C THR A 229 20.20 -8.28 6.99
N GLN A 230 19.96 -7.45 8.01
CA GLN A 230 20.35 -6.04 8.00
C GLN A 230 21.87 -5.85 7.90
N LEU A 231 22.68 -6.88 8.23
CA LEU A 231 24.14 -6.90 8.14
C LEU A 231 24.66 -7.46 6.80
N ASN A 232 23.78 -7.76 5.84
CA ASN A 232 24.12 -8.41 4.58
C ASN A 232 24.82 -7.48 3.56
N LYS A 233 25.66 -6.53 3.97
CA LYS A 233 26.53 -5.81 3.04
C LYS A 233 27.66 -6.75 2.61
N TYR A 234 27.32 -7.64 1.67
CA TYR A 234 28.11 -8.77 1.22
C TYR A 234 29.57 -8.36 0.93
N SER A 235 30.50 -8.76 1.79
CA SER A 235 31.93 -8.71 1.49
C SER A 235 32.29 -9.98 0.75
N THR A 236 32.74 -9.86 -0.51
CA THR A 236 33.26 -10.98 -1.29
C THR A 236 34.63 -11.39 -0.77
N GLU A 237 34.74 -11.88 0.47
CA GLU A 237 35.95 -12.56 0.91
C GLU A 237 35.88 -14.02 0.47
N MET A 238 36.82 -14.43 -0.38
CA MET A 238 36.88 -15.79 -0.96
C MET A 238 37.61 -16.80 -0.05
N LYS A 239 37.65 -16.58 1.27
CA LYS A 239 38.31 -17.48 2.22
C LYS A 239 37.41 -17.73 3.43
N GLU A 240 36.89 -18.95 3.54
CA GLU A 240 36.11 -19.41 4.70
C GLU A 240 36.87 -19.17 6.01
N THR A 241 36.52 -18.10 6.72
CA THR A 241 37.23 -17.62 7.90
C THR A 241 36.22 -17.27 8.98
N PRO A 242 35.62 -18.28 9.65
CA PRO A 242 34.47 -18.08 10.50
C PRO A 242 34.77 -17.13 11.66
N ARG A 243 33.84 -16.22 11.87
CA ARG A 243 33.82 -15.24 12.94
C ARG A 243 32.88 -15.68 14.03
N LEU A 244 33.20 -15.31 15.27
CA LEU A 244 32.24 -15.43 16.35
C LEU A 244 31.13 -14.38 16.16
N PRO A 245 29.90 -14.64 16.63
CA PRO A 245 28.75 -13.77 16.39
C PRO A 245 28.95 -12.29 16.74
N LEU A 246 29.65 -11.98 17.84
CA LEU A 246 29.93 -10.59 18.22
C LEU A 246 31.00 -9.93 17.31
N GLU A 247 31.89 -10.72 16.71
CA GLU A 247 32.82 -10.21 15.69
C GLU A 247 32.07 -9.89 14.39
N THR A 248 31.13 -10.74 13.97
CA THR A 248 30.25 -10.48 12.81
C THR A 248 29.46 -9.19 12.99
N LEU A 249 28.92 -8.96 14.19
CA LEU A 249 28.25 -7.70 14.52
C LEU A 249 29.21 -6.51 14.48
N LEU A 250 30.43 -6.66 15.03
CA LEU A 250 31.45 -5.60 15.02
C LEU A 250 31.84 -5.18 13.60
N LEU A 251 31.99 -6.15 12.71
CA LEU A 251 32.35 -5.91 11.32
C LEU A 251 31.17 -5.41 10.47
N GLY A 252 29.96 -5.41 11.03
CA GLY A 252 28.75 -4.97 10.34
C GLY A 252 28.28 -5.92 9.24
N GLY A 253 28.71 -7.19 9.31
CA GLY A 253 28.45 -8.19 8.28
C GLY A 253 29.48 -9.30 8.23
N GLY A 254 29.28 -10.20 7.28
CA GLY A 254 30.13 -11.34 6.93
C GLY A 254 29.53 -12.06 5.72
N ASP A 255 30.15 -13.16 5.31
CA ASP A 255 29.64 -14.06 4.27
C ASP A 255 28.69 -15.13 4.86
N CYS A 256 28.49 -16.23 4.15
CA CYS A 256 27.45 -17.21 4.48
C CYS A 256 27.63 -17.83 5.86
N GLU A 257 28.85 -18.22 6.25
CA GLU A 257 29.09 -18.85 7.54
C GLU A 257 28.92 -17.86 8.70
N ASP A 258 29.38 -16.62 8.55
CA ASP A 258 29.35 -15.62 9.61
C ASP A 258 27.91 -15.26 9.97
N LEU A 259 27.07 -15.04 8.96
CA LEU A 259 25.66 -14.73 9.15
C LEU A 259 24.86 -15.93 9.65
N ALA A 260 25.18 -17.15 9.16
CA ALA A 260 24.57 -18.38 9.68
C ALA A 260 24.95 -18.65 11.14
N ILE A 261 26.22 -18.44 11.51
CA ILE A 261 26.73 -18.57 12.89
C ILE A 261 26.01 -17.58 13.81
N LEU A 262 25.91 -16.30 13.40
CA LEU A 262 25.21 -15.27 14.18
C LEU A 262 23.71 -15.60 14.35
N GLY A 263 23.02 -15.93 13.26
CA GLY A 263 21.60 -16.29 13.30
C GLY A 263 21.33 -17.51 14.16
N ALA A 264 22.09 -18.59 13.97
CA ALA A 264 21.97 -19.81 14.75
C ALA A 264 22.29 -19.59 16.24
N SER A 265 23.27 -18.75 16.57
CA SER A 265 23.56 -18.34 17.95
C SER A 265 22.38 -17.67 18.64
N ILE A 266 21.72 -16.73 17.97
CA ILE A 266 20.58 -16.01 18.54
C ILE A 266 19.37 -16.94 18.67
N LEU A 267 19.10 -17.77 17.64
CA LEU A 267 18.03 -18.77 17.67
C LEU A 267 18.24 -19.78 18.81
N ARG A 268 19.49 -20.23 19.02
CA ARG A 268 19.83 -21.14 20.12
C ARG A 268 19.69 -20.48 21.49
N ALA A 269 19.99 -19.18 21.58
CA ALA A 269 19.75 -18.39 22.78
C ALA A 269 18.25 -18.22 23.10
N MET A 270 17.40 -18.24 22.06
CA MET A 270 15.96 -18.02 22.16
C MET A 270 15.23 -19.18 22.82
N SER A 271 15.58 -20.41 22.43
CA SER A 271 14.96 -21.62 22.97
C SER A 271 15.92 -22.80 22.95
N SER A 272 16.08 -23.44 24.12
CA SER A 272 16.84 -24.69 24.24
C SER A 272 16.07 -25.91 23.71
N GLN A 273 14.75 -25.78 23.52
CA GLN A 273 13.89 -26.86 23.03
C GLN A 273 13.89 -26.98 21.51
N TRP A 274 14.24 -25.91 20.80
CA TRP A 274 14.32 -25.93 19.34
C TRP A 274 15.52 -26.75 18.87
N LYS A 275 15.28 -27.58 17.87
CA LYS A 275 16.36 -28.26 17.15
C LYS A 275 16.87 -27.32 16.07
N ILE A 276 18.13 -26.91 16.22
CA ILE A 276 18.78 -25.97 15.30
C ILE A 276 19.97 -26.71 14.68
N SER A 277 20.09 -26.66 13.36
CA SER A 277 21.17 -27.29 12.62
C SER A 277 21.81 -26.30 11.66
N LEU A 278 23.13 -26.38 11.51
CA LEU A 278 23.81 -25.81 10.37
C LEU A 278 23.68 -26.79 9.20
N VAL A 279 23.28 -26.29 8.04
CA VAL A 279 23.06 -27.10 6.83
C VAL A 279 24.13 -26.72 5.81
N TYR A 280 25.10 -27.61 5.63
CA TYR A 280 26.11 -27.49 4.59
C TYR A 280 25.50 -27.98 3.28
N MET A 281 25.48 -27.12 2.27
CA MET A 281 24.75 -27.39 1.03
C MET A 281 25.46 -26.84 -0.22
N ASP A 282 24.89 -27.23 -1.36
CA ASP A 282 25.18 -26.67 -2.67
C ASP A 282 24.01 -25.75 -3.02
N SER A 283 24.21 -24.43 -2.93
CA SER A 283 23.16 -23.44 -3.20
C SER A 283 22.77 -23.38 -4.67
N ASP A 284 23.66 -23.78 -5.57
CA ASP A 284 23.41 -23.87 -7.02
C ASP A 284 22.62 -25.16 -7.35
N ASN A 285 22.77 -26.21 -6.53
CA ASN A 285 22.09 -27.51 -6.69
C ASN A 285 21.46 -28.01 -5.37
N PRO A 286 20.42 -27.35 -4.81
CA PRO A 286 19.91 -27.66 -3.47
C PRO A 286 19.37 -29.09 -3.30
N SER A 287 18.91 -29.73 -4.37
CA SER A 287 18.39 -31.11 -4.37
C SER A 287 19.46 -32.19 -4.58
N LYS A 288 20.72 -31.80 -4.80
CA LYS A 288 21.83 -32.75 -4.94
C LYS A 288 23.17 -32.05 -4.79
N VAL A 289 23.89 -32.33 -3.72
CA VAL A 289 25.23 -31.77 -3.51
C VAL A 289 26.19 -32.22 -4.61
N VAL A 290 26.69 -31.25 -5.39
CA VAL A 290 27.80 -31.41 -6.33
C VAL A 290 29.05 -30.74 -5.75
N ASN A 291 28.91 -29.50 -5.31
CA ASN A 291 29.95 -28.69 -4.69
C ASN A 291 29.41 -28.02 -3.42
N LEU A 292 30.06 -28.25 -2.28
CA LEU A 292 29.69 -27.53 -1.05
C LEU A 292 30.19 -26.09 -1.17
N ASN A 293 29.26 -25.14 -1.25
CA ASN A 293 29.55 -23.72 -1.47
C ASN A 293 28.73 -22.79 -0.57
N HIS A 294 27.85 -23.32 0.28
CA HIS A 294 26.97 -22.52 1.11
C HIS A 294 26.65 -23.20 2.44
N VAL A 295 26.35 -22.39 3.45
CA VAL A 295 25.81 -22.85 4.73
C VAL A 295 24.62 -22.00 5.11
N THR A 296 23.56 -22.66 5.58
CA THR A 296 22.34 -22.02 6.05
C THR A 296 21.91 -22.61 7.39
N VAL A 297 20.89 -22.03 8.03
CA VAL A 297 20.38 -22.53 9.32
C VAL A 297 19.04 -23.22 9.10
N TYR A 298 18.85 -24.39 9.71
CA TYR A 298 17.55 -25.06 9.75
C TYR A 298 17.04 -25.14 11.19
N VAL A 299 15.79 -24.74 11.38
CA VAL A 299 15.14 -24.67 12.70
C VAL A 299 13.90 -25.56 12.69
N GLU A 300 13.74 -26.36 13.74
CA GLU A 300 12.54 -27.15 14.01
C GLU A 300 12.09 -26.91 15.46
N THR A 301 10.92 -26.29 15.63
CA THR A 301 10.34 -25.91 16.93
C THR A 301 9.31 -26.92 17.45
N GLY A 302 9.07 -28.00 16.70
CA GLY A 302 8.01 -28.99 16.92
C GLY A 302 6.68 -28.63 16.25
N ALA A 303 6.30 -27.35 16.24
CA ALA A 303 5.11 -26.85 15.53
C ALA A 303 5.43 -26.26 14.15
N TYR A 304 6.66 -25.79 13.96
CA TYR A 304 7.11 -25.13 12.74
C TYR A 304 8.52 -25.58 12.40
N LYS A 305 8.81 -25.63 11.10
CA LYS A 305 10.15 -25.96 10.59
C LYS A 305 10.46 -25.08 9.39
N THR A 306 11.67 -24.56 9.33
CA THR A 306 12.07 -23.70 8.23
C THR A 306 13.58 -23.61 8.06
N PHE A 307 14.00 -23.22 6.86
CA PHE A 307 15.34 -22.70 6.61
C PHE A 307 15.37 -21.20 6.92
N VAL A 308 16.49 -20.75 7.47
CA VAL A 308 16.76 -19.35 7.81
C VAL A 308 18.01 -18.94 7.04
N GLU A 309 17.76 -18.39 5.85
CA GLU A 309 18.79 -17.92 4.94
C GLU A 309 19.19 -16.48 5.29
N CYS A 310 20.32 -16.36 5.99
CA CYS A 310 20.79 -15.09 6.54
C CYS A 310 21.54 -14.21 5.53
N THR A 311 21.90 -14.70 4.34
CA THR A 311 22.59 -13.93 3.29
C THR A 311 21.65 -13.25 2.30
N SER A 312 20.35 -13.24 2.56
CA SER A 312 19.36 -12.51 1.75
C SER A 312 18.31 -11.89 2.65
N ASN A 313 18.03 -10.59 2.43
CA ASN A 313 16.94 -9.88 3.10
C ASN A 313 15.62 -9.94 2.31
N GLU A 314 15.59 -10.65 1.18
CA GLU A 314 14.40 -10.77 0.33
C GLU A 314 13.52 -11.95 0.74
N THR A 315 14.14 -13.11 0.98
CA THR A 315 13.44 -14.36 1.28
C THR A 315 14.19 -15.17 2.34
N MET A 316 13.53 -15.40 3.48
CA MET A 316 14.10 -16.19 4.59
C MET A 316 14.28 -17.67 4.24
N SER A 317 13.36 -18.24 3.47
CA SER A 317 13.28 -19.69 3.27
C SER A 317 13.17 -19.99 1.78
N PRO A 318 14.25 -19.80 1.01
CA PRO A 318 14.21 -19.93 -0.46
C PRO A 318 14.07 -21.38 -0.94
N TRP A 319 14.25 -22.36 -0.06
CA TRP A 319 14.21 -23.78 -0.39
C TRP A 319 13.09 -24.50 0.37
N GLU A 320 12.30 -25.31 -0.34
CA GLU A 320 11.32 -26.22 0.27
C GLU A 320 12.01 -27.46 0.88
N GLN A 321 13.06 -27.94 0.22
CA GLN A 321 13.89 -29.06 0.65
C GLN A 321 15.34 -28.84 0.21
N VAL A 322 16.29 -29.25 1.05
CA VAL A 322 17.72 -29.22 0.77
C VAL A 322 18.31 -30.60 1.05
N ASP A 323 18.88 -31.25 0.04
CA ASP A 323 19.60 -32.51 0.17
C ASP A 323 21.06 -32.24 0.58
N GLY A 324 21.21 -31.63 1.76
CA GLY A 324 22.48 -31.22 2.35
C GLY A 324 22.87 -32.01 3.60
N PHE A 325 23.84 -31.49 4.35
CA PHE A 325 24.34 -32.12 5.57
C PHE A 325 23.96 -31.30 6.79
N TYR A 326 23.09 -31.86 7.63
CA TYR A 326 22.52 -31.23 8.80
C TYR A 326 23.37 -31.55 10.04
N LEU A 327 24.03 -30.53 10.59
CA LEU A 327 24.81 -30.65 11.80
C LEU A 327 24.10 -29.93 12.94
N GLU A 328 23.50 -30.71 13.83
CA GLU A 328 22.78 -30.18 14.99
C GLU A 328 23.71 -29.44 15.96
N ILE A 329 23.23 -28.29 16.41
CA ILE A 329 23.84 -27.44 17.44
C ILE A 329 23.32 -27.93 18.79
N LYS A 330 24.24 -28.34 19.68
CA LYS A 330 23.89 -28.89 20.99
C LYS A 330 23.89 -27.84 22.08
#